data_AF-A0A1S4D5Q9-F1
#
_entry.id   AF-A0A1S4D5Q9-F1
#
_cell.length_a   1.000
_cell.length_b   1.000
_cell.length_c   1.000
_cell.angle_alpha   90.00
_cell.angle_beta   90.00
_cell.angle_gamma   90.00
#
_symmetry.space_group_name_H-M   'P 1'
#
loop_
_entity.id
_entity.type
_entity.pdbx_description
1 polymer ?
#
loop_
_entity_poly.entity_id
_entity_poly.type
_entity_poly.pdbx_seq_one_letter_code
_entity_poly.pdbx_strand_id
1 'polypeptide(L)'
;MASVIEQSQVAPPPGSAAELTLPLTYFDYVWLSFHRMQQILFYKLPVSKSDFVQTIVPNLKDSLSLALKHYIPLAGHVVYPLNLSDYPELRYVTRDSVSVTFSKTDIDFNCLIGNHLRNSKDFYHVVPQLAGPRHGLGVQLAPLLAIQVAIFPNNGISIGFTNHHVVGVGATIVGFIRAWALLNKFSRDEKFLANEVHSIL
;
A
#
# COMPACT_ATOMS: atom_id res chain seq x y z
N MET A 1 3.07 -11.67 17.82
CA MET A 1 3.99 -10.94 16.91
C MET A 1 4.04 -11.66 15.57
N ALA A 2 3.99 -10.96 14.44
CA ALA A 2 4.09 -11.57 13.13
C ALA A 2 5.56 -11.82 12.75
N SER A 3 5.86 -13.00 12.20
CA SER A 3 7.16 -13.36 11.64
C SER A 3 7.18 -13.03 10.15
N VAL A 4 8.18 -12.29 9.70
CA VAL A 4 8.37 -12.00 8.28
C VAL A 4 8.69 -13.29 7.52
N ILE A 5 7.99 -13.51 6.41
CA ILE A 5 8.27 -14.56 5.42
C ILE A 5 9.13 -13.97 4.31
N GLU A 6 8.72 -12.81 3.80
CA GLU A 6 9.36 -12.14 2.68
C GLU A 6 9.15 -10.62 2.76
N GLN A 7 10.16 -9.86 2.37
CA GLN A 7 10.03 -8.43 2.06
C GLN A 7 10.30 -8.20 0.58
N SER A 8 9.50 -7.35 -0.04
CA SER A 8 9.59 -7.06 -1.46
C SER A 8 9.38 -5.60 -1.74
N GLN A 9 9.94 -5.16 -2.86
CA GLN A 9 9.68 -3.85 -3.46
C GLN A 9 8.89 -4.10 -4.75
N VAL A 10 7.68 -3.56 -4.84
CA VAL A 10 6.80 -3.74 -6.01
C VAL A 10 6.70 -2.40 -6.73
N ALA A 11 7.31 -2.33 -7.92
CA ALA A 11 7.26 -1.17 -8.79
C ALA A 11 6.11 -1.32 -9.82
N PRO A 12 5.65 -0.21 -10.43
CA PRO A 12 4.86 -0.27 -11.66
C PRO A 12 5.57 -1.10 -12.76
N PRO A 13 4.84 -1.72 -13.70
CA PRO A 13 5.42 -2.55 -14.75
C PRO A 13 6.29 -1.73 -15.71
N PRO A 14 7.23 -2.38 -16.43
CA PRO A 14 7.97 -1.74 -17.51
C PRO A 14 7.03 -1.09 -18.54
N GLY A 15 7.38 0.10 -19.03
CA GLY A 15 6.52 0.88 -19.93
C GLY A 15 5.48 1.77 -19.23
N SER A 16 5.47 1.80 -17.89
CA SER A 16 4.79 2.86 -17.12
C SER A 16 5.51 4.21 -17.29
N ALA A 17 4.93 5.31 -16.78
CA ALA A 17 5.55 6.63 -16.84
C ALA A 17 6.99 6.61 -16.31
N ALA A 18 7.90 7.35 -16.97
CA ALA A 18 9.30 7.42 -16.54
C ALA A 18 9.47 8.29 -15.28
N GLU A 19 8.65 9.33 -15.17
CA GLU A 19 8.61 10.28 -14.07
C GLU A 19 7.19 10.86 -13.98
N LEU A 20 6.74 11.14 -12.76
CA LEU A 20 5.50 11.85 -12.49
C LEU A 20 5.72 12.77 -11.30
N THR A 21 5.46 14.06 -11.50
CA THR A 21 5.51 15.07 -10.44
C THR A 21 4.16 15.74 -10.34
N LEU A 22 3.57 15.77 -9.14
CA LEU A 22 2.31 16.43 -8.86
C LEU A 22 2.53 17.51 -7.79
N PRO A 23 2.31 18.79 -8.11
CA PRO A 23 2.35 19.84 -7.10
C PRO A 23 1.21 19.63 -6.10
N LEU A 24 1.46 19.95 -4.83
CA LEU A 24 0.42 19.89 -3.82
C LEU A 24 -0.57 21.04 -3.97
N THR A 25 -1.85 20.73 -3.87
CA THR A 25 -2.92 21.72 -3.76
C THR A 25 -3.10 22.14 -2.30
N TYR A 26 -3.82 23.24 -2.05
CA TYR A 26 -4.16 23.67 -0.69
C TYR A 26 -4.81 22.57 0.16
N PHE A 27 -5.59 21.68 -0.47
CA PHE A 27 -6.22 20.54 0.21
C PHE A 27 -5.22 19.49 0.69
N ASP A 28 -4.03 19.43 0.08
CA ASP A 28 -3.00 18.44 0.39
C ASP A 28 -2.09 18.91 1.54
N TYR A 29 -1.83 20.21 1.64
CA TYR A 29 -0.92 20.80 2.64
C TYR A 29 -1.31 20.49 4.08
N VAL A 30 -2.60 20.47 4.40
CA VAL A 30 -3.08 20.15 5.76
C VAL A 30 -2.69 18.73 6.21
N TRP A 31 -2.42 17.85 5.25
CA TRP A 31 -2.08 16.45 5.49
C TRP A 31 -0.58 16.17 5.63
N LEU A 32 0.29 17.17 5.40
CA LEU A 32 1.75 17.01 5.53
C LEU A 32 2.16 16.71 6.98
N SER A 33 1.54 17.39 7.93
CA SER A 33 1.79 17.21 9.38
C SER A 33 0.92 16.13 10.02
N PHE A 34 0.04 15.47 9.26
CA PHE A 34 -0.89 14.48 9.79
C PHE A 34 -0.21 13.11 9.99
N HIS A 35 -0.70 12.36 10.99
CA HIS A 35 -0.20 11.00 11.21
C HIS A 35 -0.51 10.10 10.01
N ARG A 36 0.20 8.97 9.91
CA ARG A 36 -0.04 8.01 8.83
C ARG A 36 -1.40 7.34 9.02
N MET A 37 -2.09 7.11 7.91
CA MET A 37 -3.35 6.39 7.90
C MET A 37 -3.08 4.90 7.86
N GLN A 38 -3.82 4.14 8.65
CA GLN A 38 -3.67 2.69 8.76
C GLN A 38 -5.02 2.01 8.55
N GLN A 39 -5.07 1.01 7.68
CA GLN A 39 -6.27 0.23 7.40
C GLN A 39 -5.92 -1.26 7.31
N ILE A 40 -6.82 -2.14 7.77
CA ILE A 40 -6.67 -3.58 7.66
C ILE A 40 -7.93 -4.18 7.05
N LEU A 41 -7.75 -5.07 6.09
CA LEU A 41 -8.80 -5.93 5.54
C LEU A 41 -8.53 -7.37 5.97
N PHE A 42 -9.50 -8.02 6.60
CA PHE A 42 -9.41 -9.42 6.99
C PHE A 42 -10.24 -10.29 6.04
N TYR A 43 -9.65 -11.39 5.58
CA TYR A 43 -10.30 -12.36 4.69
C TYR A 43 -10.25 -13.73 5.34
N LYS A 44 -11.43 -14.28 5.66
CA LYS A 44 -11.54 -15.66 6.13
C LYS A 44 -11.28 -16.59 4.95
N LEU A 45 -10.16 -17.29 4.99
CA LEU A 45 -9.65 -18.10 3.89
C LEU A 45 -8.79 -19.21 4.46
N PRO A 46 -9.26 -20.48 4.47
CA PRO A 46 -8.48 -21.58 4.99
C PRO A 46 -7.35 -21.91 4.01
N VAL A 47 -6.20 -21.29 4.19
CA VAL A 47 -5.03 -21.45 3.31
C VAL A 47 -3.81 -21.90 4.12
N SER A 48 -3.06 -22.84 3.55
CA SER A 48 -1.80 -23.30 4.13
C SER A 48 -0.69 -22.28 3.91
N LYS A 49 0.38 -22.35 4.70
CA LYS A 49 1.57 -21.51 4.47
C LYS A 49 2.17 -21.76 3.08
N SER A 50 2.15 -23.01 2.61
CA SER A 50 2.71 -23.38 1.30
C SER A 50 1.95 -22.71 0.17
N ASP A 51 0.61 -22.84 0.16
CA ASP A 51 -0.24 -22.27 -0.89
C ASP A 51 -0.21 -20.74 -0.87
N PHE A 52 -0.12 -20.15 0.32
CA PHE A 52 0.06 -18.70 0.47
C PHE A 52 1.33 -18.23 -0.25
N VAL A 53 2.47 -18.87 0.01
CA VAL A 53 3.75 -18.49 -0.60
C VAL A 53 3.78 -18.80 -2.11
N GLN A 54 3.26 -19.95 -2.52
CA GLN A 54 3.35 -20.42 -3.92
C GLN A 54 2.33 -19.77 -4.84
N THR A 55 1.18 -19.31 -4.32
CA THR A 55 0.07 -18.80 -5.15
C THR A 55 -0.31 -17.37 -4.79
N ILE A 56 -0.58 -17.08 -3.52
CA ILE A 56 -1.12 -15.76 -3.12
C ILE A 56 -0.05 -14.68 -3.26
N VAL A 57 1.16 -14.92 -2.76
CA VAL A 57 2.27 -13.95 -2.82
C VAL A 57 2.58 -13.49 -4.25
N PRO A 58 2.87 -14.38 -5.22
CA PRO A 58 3.18 -13.95 -6.59
C PRO A 58 1.98 -13.24 -7.26
N ASN A 59 0.75 -13.76 -7.09
CA ASN A 59 -0.43 -13.13 -7.68
C ASN A 59 -0.67 -11.72 -7.14
N LEU A 60 -0.49 -11.51 -5.83
CA LEU A 60 -0.63 -10.19 -5.22
C LEU A 60 0.44 -9.21 -5.71
N LYS A 61 1.69 -9.65 -5.86
CA LYS A 61 2.77 -8.81 -6.42
C LYS A 61 2.50 -8.38 -7.86
N ASP A 62 2.14 -9.33 -8.72
CA ASP A 62 1.89 -9.05 -10.13
C ASP A 62 0.70 -8.10 -10.32
N SER A 63 -0.41 -8.39 -9.63
CA SER A 63 -1.61 -7.54 -9.69
C SER A 63 -1.38 -6.17 -9.06
N LEU A 64 -0.55 -6.06 -8.02
CA LEU A 64 -0.19 -4.78 -7.41
C LEU A 64 0.67 -3.95 -8.36
N SER A 65 1.66 -4.55 -9.01
CA SER A 65 2.48 -3.86 -10.01
C SER A 65 1.58 -3.21 -11.08
N LEU A 66 0.63 -3.97 -11.61
CA LEU A 66 -0.34 -3.45 -12.57
C LEU A 66 -1.25 -2.37 -11.98
N ALA A 67 -1.73 -2.51 -10.74
CA ALA A 67 -2.53 -1.46 -10.11
C ALA A 67 -1.76 -0.15 -9.98
N LEU A 68 -0.46 -0.22 -9.64
CA LEU A 68 0.41 0.95 -9.52
C LEU A 68 0.66 1.67 -10.85
N LYS A 69 0.49 0.99 -11.99
CA LYS A 69 0.48 1.65 -13.31
C LYS A 69 -0.63 2.70 -13.43
N HIS A 70 -1.77 2.47 -12.78
CA HIS A 70 -2.94 3.35 -12.82
C HIS A 70 -2.96 4.33 -11.64
N TYR A 71 -2.22 4.04 -10.57
CA TYR A 71 -2.11 4.85 -9.35
C TYR A 71 -0.64 5.17 -9.03
N ILE A 72 0.09 5.67 -10.04
CA ILE A 72 1.53 5.90 -10.00
C ILE A 72 2.02 6.68 -8.77
N PRO A 73 1.34 7.75 -8.30
CA PRO A 73 1.79 8.49 -7.12
C PRO A 73 1.98 7.61 -5.87
N LEU A 74 1.22 6.52 -5.71
CA LEU A 74 1.32 5.63 -4.54
C LEU A 74 2.68 4.91 -4.46
N ALA A 75 3.37 4.70 -5.58
CA ALA A 75 4.70 4.09 -5.60
C ALA A 75 5.81 5.11 -5.27
N GLY A 76 5.50 6.41 -5.32
CA GLY A 76 6.46 7.48 -5.14
C GLY A 76 6.60 7.97 -3.70
N HIS A 77 7.08 9.20 -3.60
CA HIS A 77 7.44 9.88 -2.37
C HIS A 77 6.81 11.27 -2.32
N VAL A 78 6.50 11.75 -1.12
CA VAL A 78 6.42 13.21 -0.91
C VAL A 78 7.85 13.74 -0.80
N VAL A 79 8.13 14.78 -1.58
CA VAL A 79 9.39 15.51 -1.59
C VAL A 79 9.22 16.77 -0.76
N TYR A 80 10.02 16.90 0.29
CA TYR A 80 10.11 18.09 1.12
C TYR A 80 11.39 18.84 0.79
N PRO A 81 11.33 20.00 0.14
CA PRO A 81 12.51 20.82 -0.07
C PRO A 81 13.10 21.31 1.26
N LEU A 82 14.43 21.33 1.36
CA LEU A 82 15.14 21.86 2.54
C LEU A 82 15.39 23.37 2.41
N ASN A 83 15.25 23.93 1.20
CA ASN A 83 15.24 25.36 0.97
C ASN A 83 13.82 25.92 1.21
N LEU A 84 13.74 27.17 1.67
CA LEU A 84 12.47 27.82 2.01
C LEU A 84 11.72 28.37 0.79
N SER A 85 12.32 28.30 -0.41
CA SER A 85 11.79 28.90 -1.64
C SER A 85 10.99 27.92 -2.51
N ASP A 86 11.10 26.62 -2.25
CA ASP A 86 10.43 25.58 -3.02
C ASP A 86 9.25 24.97 -2.23
N TYR A 87 8.34 24.34 -2.96
CA TYR A 87 7.12 23.76 -2.42
C TYR A 87 7.20 22.24 -2.37
N PRO A 88 6.61 21.59 -1.34
CA PRO A 88 6.48 20.15 -1.34
C PRO A 88 5.64 19.65 -2.52
N GLU A 89 5.96 18.46 -3.01
CA GLU A 89 5.32 17.83 -4.15
C GLU A 89 5.28 16.30 -3.98
N LEU A 90 4.40 15.63 -4.71
CA LEU A 90 4.46 14.18 -4.88
C LEU A 90 5.33 13.89 -6.10
N ARG A 91 6.31 13.02 -5.94
CA ARG A 91 7.21 12.63 -7.01
C ARG A 91 7.35 11.12 -7.09
N TYR A 92 7.23 10.61 -8.29
CA TYR A 92 7.59 9.25 -8.67
C TYR A 92 8.66 9.32 -9.75
N VAL A 93 9.73 8.54 -9.60
CA VAL A 93 10.73 8.31 -10.65
C VAL A 93 10.82 6.82 -10.97
N THR A 94 11.30 6.48 -12.16
CA THR A 94 11.44 5.07 -12.58
C THR A 94 12.20 4.27 -11.52
N ARG A 95 11.64 3.11 -11.15
CA ARG A 95 12.10 2.18 -10.08
C ARG A 95 11.64 2.52 -8.66
N ASP A 96 10.98 3.66 -8.45
CA ASP A 96 10.21 3.85 -7.22
C ASP A 96 9.17 2.73 -7.07
N SER A 97 8.93 2.33 -5.84
CA SER A 97 8.22 1.09 -5.53
C SER A 97 7.57 1.14 -4.16
N VAL A 98 6.54 0.32 -3.99
CA VAL A 98 5.86 0.12 -2.72
C VAL A 98 6.54 -1.01 -1.95
N SER A 99 6.82 -0.76 -0.67
CA SER A 99 7.31 -1.80 0.23
C SER A 99 6.17 -2.73 0.62
N VAL A 100 6.32 -4.03 0.33
CA VAL A 100 5.35 -5.07 0.63
C VAL A 100 5.99 -6.11 1.53
N THR A 101 5.41 -6.35 2.70
CA THR A 101 5.85 -7.37 3.65
C THR A 101 4.86 -8.53 3.68
N PHE A 102 5.32 -9.74 3.38
CA PHE A 102 4.57 -10.96 3.59
C PHE A 102 5.00 -11.59 4.91
N SER A 103 4.04 -11.92 5.76
CA SER A 103 4.31 -12.38 7.12
C SER A 103 3.37 -13.50 7.53
N LYS A 104 3.75 -14.26 8.56
CA LYS A 104 2.91 -15.22 9.27
C LYS A 104 2.62 -14.68 10.67
N THR A 105 1.42 -14.87 11.17
CA THR A 105 1.09 -14.62 12.57
C THR A 105 0.37 -15.83 13.18
N ASP A 106 0.61 -16.06 14.47
CA ASP A 106 -0.08 -17.06 15.28
C ASP A 106 -1.14 -16.42 16.21
N ILE A 107 -1.44 -15.12 16.03
CA ILE A 107 -2.56 -14.45 16.71
C ILE A 107 -3.87 -15.12 16.30
N ASP A 108 -4.81 -15.28 17.23
CA ASP A 108 -6.12 -15.85 16.93
C ASP A 108 -6.90 -14.97 15.94
N PHE A 109 -7.08 -15.48 14.72
CA PHE A 109 -7.81 -14.81 13.65
C PHE A 109 -9.27 -14.50 14.04
N ASN A 110 -9.96 -15.43 14.69
CA ASN A 110 -11.37 -15.26 15.06
C ASN A 110 -11.53 -14.21 16.15
N CYS A 111 -10.53 -14.10 17.04
CA CYS A 111 -10.43 -13.02 18.00
C CYS A 111 -10.33 -11.65 17.31
N LEU A 112 -9.43 -11.50 16.32
CA LEU A 112 -9.24 -10.22 15.63
C LEU A 112 -10.46 -9.74 14.84
N ILE A 113 -11.19 -10.65 14.17
CA ILE A 113 -12.34 -10.27 13.32
C ILE A 113 -13.66 -10.14 14.10
N GLY A 114 -13.71 -10.58 15.35
CA GLY A 114 -14.93 -10.52 16.16
C GLY A 114 -15.29 -9.08 16.57
N ASN A 115 -16.56 -8.84 16.91
CA ASN A 115 -17.03 -7.53 17.37
C ASN A 115 -16.99 -7.35 18.91
N HIS A 116 -16.33 -8.26 19.63
CA HIS A 116 -16.12 -8.16 21.07
C HIS A 116 -15.01 -7.16 21.39
N LEU A 117 -14.83 -6.87 22.69
CA LEU A 117 -13.72 -6.04 23.16
C LEU A 117 -12.39 -6.74 22.84
N ARG A 118 -11.50 -6.02 22.18
CA ARG A 118 -10.19 -6.51 21.70
C ARG A 118 -9.10 -5.52 22.09
N ASN A 119 -7.89 -6.02 22.26
CA ASN A 119 -6.74 -5.17 22.53
C ASN A 119 -6.30 -4.46 21.24
N SER A 120 -6.29 -3.12 21.26
CA SER A 120 -5.89 -2.32 20.09
C SER A 120 -4.45 -2.58 19.65
N LYS A 121 -3.58 -2.99 20.58
CA LYS A 121 -2.17 -3.25 20.28
C LYS A 121 -1.96 -4.44 19.35
N ASP A 122 -2.88 -5.39 19.33
CA ASP A 122 -2.75 -6.61 18.55
C ASP A 122 -2.81 -6.36 17.03
N PHE A 123 -3.51 -5.28 16.62
CA PHE A 123 -3.67 -4.89 15.22
C PHE A 123 -2.38 -4.32 14.60
N TYR A 124 -1.50 -3.71 15.41
CA TYR A 124 -0.22 -3.17 14.91
C TYR A 124 0.74 -4.26 14.41
N HIS A 125 0.49 -5.53 14.73
CA HIS A 125 1.29 -6.65 14.22
C HIS A 125 1.00 -6.99 12.75
N VAL A 126 -0.12 -6.53 12.20
CA VAL A 126 -0.59 -6.83 10.84
C VAL A 126 -0.77 -5.59 9.97
N VAL A 127 -0.13 -4.48 10.38
CA VAL A 127 -0.09 -3.21 9.65
C VAL A 127 1.38 -2.86 9.41
N PRO A 128 1.76 -2.52 8.16
CA PRO A 128 3.15 -2.18 7.86
C PRO A 128 3.53 -0.85 8.50
N GLN A 129 4.79 -0.68 8.87
CA GLN A 129 5.32 0.65 9.15
C GLN A 129 5.81 1.28 7.84
N LEU A 130 5.48 2.56 7.65
CA LEU A 130 6.02 3.34 6.56
C LEU A 130 7.48 3.67 6.88
N ALA A 131 8.39 3.49 5.91
CA ALA A 131 9.79 3.78 6.15
C ALA A 131 9.98 5.26 6.53
N GLY A 132 10.94 5.51 7.42
CA GLY A 132 11.29 6.87 7.82
C GLY A 132 11.73 7.72 6.64
N PRO A 133 11.63 9.06 6.76
CA PRO A 133 12.09 9.96 5.71
C PRO A 133 13.58 9.76 5.41
N ARG A 134 13.96 9.84 4.13
CA ARG A 134 15.34 9.73 3.66
C ARG A 134 15.83 11.09 3.18
N HIS A 135 17.08 11.41 3.46
CA HIS A 135 17.69 12.65 2.95
C HIS A 135 18.22 12.43 1.53
N GLY A 136 17.78 13.29 0.62
CA GLY A 136 18.36 13.47 -0.71
C GLY A 136 19.17 14.76 -0.78
N LEU A 137 19.71 15.06 -1.95
CA LEU A 137 20.41 16.32 -2.20
C LEU A 137 19.41 17.49 -2.14
N GLY A 138 19.43 18.26 -1.06
CA GLY A 138 18.57 19.45 -0.88
C GLY A 138 17.10 19.16 -0.58
N VAL A 139 16.71 17.88 -0.43
CA VAL A 139 15.33 17.46 -0.19
C VAL A 139 15.26 16.32 0.83
N GLN A 140 14.10 16.12 1.44
CA GLN A 140 13.75 14.94 2.23
C GLN A 140 12.60 14.19 1.53
N LEU A 141 12.74 12.88 1.39
CA LEU A 141 11.80 12.00 0.71
C LEU A 141 11.09 11.13 1.73
N ALA A 142 9.76 11.12 1.76
CA ALA A 142 8.99 10.18 2.56
C ALA A 142 8.09 9.31 1.66
N PRO A 143 8.10 7.98 1.81
CA PRO A 143 7.28 7.10 0.98
C PRO A 143 5.80 7.32 1.25
N LEU A 144 4.96 7.04 0.25
CA LEU A 144 3.53 7.34 0.33
C LEU A 144 2.68 6.13 0.73
N LEU A 145 3.14 4.90 0.46
CA LEU A 145 2.40 3.67 0.76
C LEU A 145 3.35 2.54 1.20
N ALA A 146 2.90 1.74 2.17
CA ALA A 146 3.44 0.43 2.50
C ALA A 146 2.30 -0.57 2.71
N ILE A 147 2.55 -1.84 2.40
CA ILE A 147 1.56 -2.93 2.48
C ILE A 147 2.13 -4.08 3.30
N GLN A 148 1.31 -4.69 4.16
CA GLN A 148 1.63 -5.97 4.81
C GLN A 148 0.53 -6.98 4.52
N VAL A 149 0.90 -8.17 4.06
CA VAL A 149 0.00 -9.30 3.91
C VAL A 149 0.40 -10.35 4.94
N ALA A 150 -0.49 -10.65 5.89
CA ALA A 150 -0.22 -11.62 6.95
C ALA A 150 -1.11 -12.86 6.80
N ILE A 151 -0.51 -14.05 6.78
CA ILE A 151 -1.25 -15.32 6.86
C ILE A 151 -1.50 -15.71 8.32
N PHE A 152 -2.73 -16.14 8.58
CA PHE A 152 -3.18 -16.87 9.76
C PHE A 152 -3.41 -18.32 9.31
N PRO A 153 -2.44 -19.22 9.49
CA PRO A 153 -2.49 -20.54 8.86
C PRO A 153 -3.83 -21.25 9.10
N ASN A 154 -4.43 -21.75 8.03
CA ASN A 154 -5.71 -22.46 8.01
C ASN A 154 -6.94 -21.62 8.44
N ASN A 155 -6.79 -20.33 8.71
CA ASN A 155 -7.87 -19.46 9.18
C ASN A 155 -8.18 -18.31 8.21
N GLY A 156 -7.15 -17.62 7.72
CA GLY A 156 -7.34 -16.45 6.87
C GLY A 156 -6.07 -15.71 6.52
N ILE A 157 -6.25 -14.57 5.86
CA ILE A 157 -5.21 -13.59 5.60
C ILE A 157 -5.70 -12.20 6.04
N SER A 158 -4.77 -11.31 6.37
CA SER A 158 -5.04 -9.88 6.46
C SER A 158 -4.18 -9.11 5.46
N ILE A 159 -4.71 -8.01 4.95
CA ILE A 159 -3.98 -7.03 4.15
C ILE A 159 -4.04 -5.70 4.89
N GLY A 160 -2.91 -5.31 5.47
CA GLY A 160 -2.69 -4.04 6.14
C GLY A 160 -2.08 -3.02 5.20
N PHE A 161 -2.53 -1.77 5.30
CA PHE A 161 -2.05 -0.64 4.54
C PHE A 161 -1.62 0.45 5.49
N THR A 162 -0.51 1.11 5.17
CA THR A 162 -0.13 2.38 5.79
C THR A 162 0.20 3.37 4.70
N ASN A 163 -0.47 4.51 4.71
CA ASN A 163 -0.24 5.56 3.71
C ASN A 163 -0.08 6.96 4.33
N HIS A 164 0.62 7.82 3.61
CA HIS A 164 0.66 9.25 3.91
C HIS A 164 -0.62 9.89 3.34
N HIS A 165 -1.36 10.65 4.15
CA HIS A 165 -2.66 11.20 3.74
C HIS A 165 -2.55 12.23 2.59
N VAL A 166 -1.34 12.77 2.33
CA VAL A 166 -1.07 13.71 1.24
C VAL A 166 -1.27 13.09 -0.16
N VAL A 167 -1.17 11.77 -0.31
CA VAL A 167 -1.32 11.11 -1.62
C VAL A 167 -2.77 10.96 -2.06
N GLY A 168 -3.73 11.16 -1.15
CA GLY A 168 -5.14 11.07 -1.46
C GLY A 168 -6.03 10.92 -0.24
N VAL A 169 -7.26 11.39 -0.40
CA VAL A 169 -8.35 11.20 0.56
C VAL A 169 -8.79 9.73 0.59
N GLY A 170 -9.60 9.35 1.59
CA GLY A 170 -10.06 7.96 1.74
C GLY A 170 -10.68 7.34 0.49
N ALA A 171 -11.41 8.13 -0.32
CA ALA A 171 -11.97 7.67 -1.59
C ALA A 171 -10.90 7.20 -2.59
N THR A 172 -9.79 7.93 -2.71
CA THR A 172 -8.65 7.58 -3.59
C THR A 172 -8.02 6.25 -3.19
N ILE A 173 -7.77 6.05 -1.89
CA ILE A 173 -7.18 4.81 -1.37
C ILE A 173 -8.14 3.64 -1.56
N VAL A 174 -9.44 3.83 -1.32
CA VAL A 174 -10.45 2.79 -1.55
C VAL A 174 -10.55 2.42 -3.03
N GLY A 175 -10.51 3.39 -3.94
CA GLY A 175 -10.48 3.14 -5.39
C GLY A 175 -9.25 2.34 -5.83
N PHE A 176 -8.07 2.68 -5.31
CA PHE A 176 -6.86 1.89 -5.53
C PHE A 176 -7.02 0.44 -5.05
N ILE A 177 -7.53 0.23 -3.83
CA ILE A 177 -7.74 -1.11 -3.26
C ILE A 177 -8.72 -1.92 -4.11
N ARG A 178 -9.80 -1.30 -4.61
CA ARG A 178 -10.78 -1.95 -5.49
C ARG A 178 -10.16 -2.33 -6.84
N ALA A 179 -9.44 -1.39 -7.47
CA ALA A 179 -8.74 -1.65 -8.72
C ALA A 179 -7.73 -2.80 -8.58
N TRP A 180 -6.94 -2.81 -7.50
CA TRP A 180 -6.01 -3.89 -7.21
C TRP A 180 -6.72 -5.23 -7.02
N ALA A 181 -7.81 -5.27 -6.25
CA ALA A 181 -8.60 -6.48 -6.05
C ALA A 181 -9.20 -7.02 -7.36
N LEU A 182 -9.70 -6.15 -8.25
CA LEU A 182 -10.22 -6.53 -9.56
C LEU A 182 -9.13 -7.14 -10.44
N LEU A 183 -7.96 -6.51 -10.50
CA LEU A 183 -6.80 -7.02 -11.26
C LEU A 183 -6.33 -8.37 -10.73
N ASN A 184 -6.34 -8.58 -9.42
CA ASN A 184 -6.01 -9.85 -8.80
C ASN A 184 -7.06 -10.94 -9.13
N LYS A 185 -8.35 -10.59 -9.06
CA LYS A 185 -9.47 -11.52 -9.30
C LYS A 185 -9.56 -11.96 -10.77
N PHE A 186 -9.36 -11.06 -11.71
CA PHE A 186 -9.54 -11.32 -13.15
C PHE A 186 -8.23 -11.55 -13.89
N SER A 187 -7.24 -12.14 -13.21
CA SER A 187 -5.97 -12.58 -13.81
C SER A 187 -5.29 -11.50 -14.65
N ARG A 188 -5.32 -10.24 -14.19
CA ARG A 188 -4.68 -9.07 -14.81
C ARG A 188 -5.38 -8.50 -16.04
N ASP A 189 -6.65 -8.84 -16.27
CA ASP A 189 -7.43 -8.22 -17.35
C ASP A 189 -7.81 -6.77 -17.01
N GLU A 190 -7.10 -5.82 -17.61
CA GLU A 190 -7.30 -4.38 -17.39
C GLU A 190 -8.66 -3.89 -17.92
N LYS A 191 -9.39 -4.66 -18.74
CA LYS A 191 -10.72 -4.26 -19.26
C LYS A 191 -11.74 -4.01 -18.16
N PHE A 192 -11.56 -4.63 -16.99
CA PHE A 192 -12.45 -4.47 -15.84
C PHE A 192 -12.17 -3.20 -15.01
N LEU A 193 -11.14 -2.41 -15.37
CA LEU A 193 -10.81 -1.15 -14.70
C LEU A 193 -11.55 0.07 -15.26
N ALA A 194 -12.24 -0.06 -16.40
CA ALA A 194 -12.84 1.06 -17.14
C ALA A 194 -13.83 1.91 -16.30
N ASN A 195 -14.43 1.32 -15.26
CA ASN A 195 -15.39 2.00 -14.40
C ASN A 195 -14.80 2.60 -13.11
N GLU A 196 -13.57 2.23 -12.72
CA GLU A 196 -12.95 2.68 -11.45
C GLU A 196 -11.93 3.81 -11.65
N VAL A 197 -11.18 3.80 -12.77
CA VAL A 197 -10.11 4.80 -13.01
C VAL A 197 -10.66 6.18 -13.40
N HIS A 198 -11.83 6.25 -14.04
CA HIS A 198 -12.45 7.52 -14.47
C HIS A 198 -13.09 8.33 -13.33
N SER A 199 -13.11 7.82 -12.10
CA SER A 199 -13.82 8.47 -10.99
C SER A 199 -12.92 9.27 -10.03
N ILE A 200 -11.59 9.34 -10.26
CA ILE A 200 -10.63 9.81 -9.24
C ILE A 200 -9.59 10.80 -9.79
N LEU A 201 -9.71 11.25 -11.04
CA LEU A 201 -9.03 12.45 -11.57
C LEU A 201 -10.09 13.45 -12.04
#